data_AF-A0A7C1NNT8-F1
#
_entry.id   AF-A0A7C1NNT8-F1
#
_cell.length_a   1.000
_cell.length_b   1.000
_cell.length_c   1.000
_cell.angle_alpha   90.00
_cell.angle_beta   90.00
_cell.angle_gamma   90.00
#
_symmetry.space_group_name_H-M   'P 1'
#
loop_
_entity.id
_entity.type
_entity.pdbx_description
1 polymer ?
#
loop_
_entity_poly.entity_id
_entity_poly.type
_entity_poly.pdbx_seq_one_letter_code
_entity_poly.pdbx_strand_id
1 'polypeptide(L)'
;MDWLVNEQMLTNAEDSFFEIFSAVAWFFAAILFFFLNRVSVKKNLSGLHKLWFLLFFILSVFAFGEEISWGDHLFDYSHDLGIVQINAQQETNIHNVNLSKILDLSEESAFYPYLDNFGYILTPLFYLVLAFIWVFLPLIKLKTSLGNHALFKDMPVPSIGFMVFFIIHGVFFVFIDVALFNVGPVFEMFIGLAAVIVALDMIKNANYKDGVLTQEA
;
A
#
# COMPACT_ATOMS: atom_id res chain seq x y z
N MET A 1 6.10 13.30 29.42
CA MET A 1 6.45 12.09 28.65
C MET A 1 5.34 11.03 28.75
N ASP A 2 4.17 11.40 29.29
CA ASP A 2 3.00 10.52 29.44
C ASP A 2 2.09 10.51 28.20
N TRP A 3 2.41 11.30 27.17
CA TRP A 3 1.65 11.35 25.91
C TRP A 3 2.02 10.25 24.91
N LEU A 4 3.12 9.51 25.16
CA LEU A 4 3.64 8.48 24.26
C LEU A 4 3.09 7.08 24.56
N VAL A 5 2.20 6.93 25.55
CA VAL A 5 1.58 5.64 25.91
C VAL A 5 0.13 5.86 26.38
N ASN A 6 -0.69 6.55 25.59
CA ASN A 6 -2.14 6.59 25.83
C ASN A 6 -2.84 5.51 25.01
N GLU A 7 -3.94 4.98 25.54
CA GLU A 7 -4.79 3.94 24.93
C GLU A 7 -5.17 4.24 23.46
N GLN A 8 -5.21 5.53 23.07
CA GLN A 8 -5.40 6.00 21.68
C GLN A 8 -4.36 5.48 20.67
N MET A 9 -3.17 5.05 21.11
CA MET A 9 -2.17 4.47 20.19
C MET A 9 -2.51 3.04 19.75
N LEU A 10 -3.40 2.34 20.46
CA LEU A 10 -3.72 0.93 20.23
C LEU A 10 -5.20 0.71 19.83
N THR A 11 -5.96 1.78 19.64
CA THR A 11 -7.34 1.72 19.17
C THR A 11 -7.40 1.67 17.64
N ASN A 12 -8.43 1.01 17.10
CA ASN A 12 -8.79 1.06 15.66
C ASN A 12 -9.50 2.38 15.30
N ALA A 13 -9.11 3.49 15.94
CA ALA A 13 -9.66 4.81 15.66
C ALA A 13 -8.81 5.46 14.57
N GLU A 14 -9.43 6.22 13.67
CA GLU A 14 -8.73 6.70 12.47
C GLU A 14 -7.60 7.70 12.79
N ASP A 15 -7.69 8.37 13.95
CA ASP A 15 -6.63 9.23 14.50
C ASP A 15 -5.55 8.45 15.28
N SER A 16 -5.52 7.11 15.16
CA SER A 16 -4.56 6.29 15.88
C SER A 16 -3.14 6.57 15.38
N PHE A 17 -2.18 6.31 16.28
CA PHE A 17 -0.77 6.43 15.93
C PHE A 17 -0.40 5.62 14.68
N PHE A 18 -0.99 4.44 14.50
CA PHE A 18 -0.67 3.54 13.39
C PHE A 18 -1.12 4.09 12.04
N GLU A 19 -2.30 4.68 11.96
CA GLU A 19 -2.85 5.23 10.72
C GLU A 19 -2.12 6.50 10.30
N ILE A 20 -1.87 7.43 11.24
CA ILE A 20 -1.04 8.62 10.97
C ILE A 20 0.36 8.19 10.49
N PHE A 21 0.95 7.17 11.12
CA PHE A 21 2.27 6.69 10.73
C PHE A 21 2.25 6.00 9.35
N SER A 22 1.22 5.20 9.07
CA SER A 22 0.97 4.58 7.77
C SER A 22 0.85 5.63 6.67
N ALA A 23 0.02 6.66 6.87
CA ALA A 23 -0.13 7.81 5.98
C ALA A 23 1.22 8.50 5.73
N VAL A 24 1.99 8.80 6.78
CA VAL A 24 3.32 9.41 6.66
C VAL A 24 4.26 8.52 5.85
N ALA A 25 4.25 7.21 6.08
CA ALA A 25 5.08 6.27 5.33
C ALA A 25 4.69 6.24 3.84
N TRP A 26 3.39 6.20 3.52
CA TRP A 26 2.89 6.28 2.15
C TRP A 26 3.25 7.59 1.45
N PHE A 27 3.19 8.71 2.16
CA PHE A 27 3.64 10.00 1.66
C PHE A 27 5.13 9.99 1.30
N PHE A 28 5.98 9.44 2.17
CA PHE A 28 7.41 9.30 1.88
C PHE A 28 7.66 8.34 0.70
N ALA A 29 6.93 7.22 0.62
CA ALA A 29 7.02 6.30 -0.50
C ALA A 29 6.65 7.00 -1.83
N ALA A 30 5.58 7.80 -1.84
CA ALA A 30 5.19 8.61 -2.99
C ALA A 30 6.33 9.56 -3.42
N ILE A 31 6.92 10.30 -2.47
CA ILE A 31 8.06 11.18 -2.76
C ILE A 31 9.23 10.39 -3.39
N LEU A 32 9.59 9.24 -2.82
CA LEU A 32 10.70 8.43 -3.33
C LEU A 32 10.43 7.86 -4.72
N PHE A 33 9.22 7.34 -4.98
CA PHE A 33 8.85 6.83 -6.30
C PHE A 33 8.75 7.95 -7.35
N PHE A 34 8.29 9.15 -6.96
CA PHE A 34 8.36 10.32 -7.83
C PHE A 34 9.82 10.65 -8.19
N PHE A 35 10.73 10.68 -7.22
CA PHE A 35 12.15 10.91 -7.50
C PHE A 35 12.76 9.83 -8.40
N LEU A 36 12.46 8.55 -8.16
CA LEU A 36 12.88 7.44 -9.02
C LEU A 36 12.35 7.61 -10.45
N ASN A 37 11.09 8.03 -10.62
CA ASN A 37 10.54 8.37 -11.93
C ASN A 37 11.34 9.50 -12.59
N ARG A 38 11.64 10.60 -11.88
CA ARG A 38 12.44 11.72 -12.41
C ARG A 38 13.85 11.29 -12.80
N VAL A 39 14.49 10.43 -12.01
CA VAL A 39 15.81 9.84 -12.33
C VAL A 39 15.71 8.98 -13.59
N SER A 40 14.66 8.16 -13.73
CA SER A 40 14.45 7.32 -14.92
C SER A 40 14.25 8.13 -16.20
N VAL A 41 13.61 9.31 -16.10
CA VAL A 41 13.50 10.28 -17.20
C VAL A 41 14.87 10.85 -17.56
N LYS A 42 15.64 11.32 -16.57
CA LYS A 42 16.99 11.89 -16.78
C LYS A 42 17.97 10.88 -17.38
N LYS A 43 17.92 9.62 -16.95
CA LYS A 43 18.75 8.52 -17.47
C LYS A 43 18.26 7.96 -18.82
N ASN A 44 17.21 8.54 -19.39
CA ASN A 44 16.58 8.08 -20.64
C ASN A 44 16.25 6.57 -20.66
N LEU A 45 15.74 6.04 -19.53
CA LEU A 45 15.31 4.65 -19.45
C LEU A 45 14.08 4.41 -20.36
N SER A 46 13.67 3.15 -20.52
CA SER A 46 12.53 2.82 -21.38
C SER A 46 11.23 3.48 -20.89
N GLY A 47 10.29 3.70 -21.82
CA GLY A 47 8.96 4.24 -21.48
C GLY A 47 8.22 3.37 -20.45
N LEU A 48 8.35 2.04 -20.56
CA LEU A 48 7.75 1.10 -19.62
C LEU A 48 8.35 1.19 -18.22
N HIS A 49 9.67 1.37 -18.10
CA HIS A 49 10.32 1.56 -16.80
C HIS A 49 9.83 2.83 -16.09
N LYS A 50 9.68 3.94 -16.85
CA LYS A 50 9.10 5.19 -16.35
C LYS A 50 7.65 4.99 -15.90
N LEU A 51 6.86 4.28 -16.70
CA LEU A 51 5.46 3.98 -16.40
C LEU A 51 5.35 3.19 -15.08
N TRP A 52 6.20 2.20 -14.83
CA TRP A 52 6.19 1.46 -13.57
C TRP A 52 6.42 2.35 -12.34
N PHE A 53 7.42 3.23 -12.37
CA PHE A 53 7.62 4.16 -11.26
C PHE A 53 6.47 5.17 -11.11
N LEU A 54 5.84 5.58 -12.23
CA LEU A 54 4.65 6.42 -12.17
C LEU A 54 3.48 5.68 -11.51
N LEU A 55 3.28 4.39 -11.82
CA LEU A 55 2.26 3.55 -11.19
C LEU A 55 2.52 3.39 -9.69
N PHE A 56 3.77 3.16 -9.26
CA PHE A 56 4.10 3.08 -7.83
C PHE A 56 3.89 4.42 -7.11
N PHE A 57 4.21 5.54 -7.76
CA PHE A 57 3.91 6.87 -7.24
C PHE A 57 2.39 7.06 -7.06
N ILE A 58 1.59 6.80 -8.09
CA ILE A 58 0.13 6.94 -8.03
C ILE A 58 -0.46 6.04 -6.96
N LEU A 59 -0.02 4.78 -6.88
CA LEU A 59 -0.44 3.83 -5.85
C LEU A 59 -0.15 4.36 -4.45
N SER A 60 1.02 4.95 -4.23
CA SER A 60 1.42 5.51 -2.93
C SER A 60 0.64 6.78 -2.58
N VAL A 61 0.34 7.64 -3.56
CA VAL A 61 -0.53 8.81 -3.36
C VAL A 61 -1.95 8.40 -3.04
N PHE A 62 -2.47 7.38 -3.73
CA PHE A 62 -3.80 6.85 -3.46
C PHE A 62 -3.88 6.27 -2.05
N ALA A 63 -2.92 5.42 -1.66
CA ALA A 63 -2.86 4.87 -0.32
C ALA A 63 -2.71 5.97 0.75
N PHE A 64 -1.82 6.94 0.55
CA PHE A 64 -1.72 8.11 1.44
C PHE A 64 -3.05 8.85 1.57
N GLY A 65 -3.74 9.10 0.44
CA GLY A 65 -5.03 9.78 0.42
C GLY A 65 -6.09 9.01 1.19
N GLU A 66 -6.22 7.70 0.97
CA GLU A 66 -7.16 6.86 1.71
C GLU A 66 -6.91 6.92 3.23
N GLU A 67 -5.65 6.85 3.68
CA GLU A 67 -5.27 6.84 5.11
C GLU A 67 -5.45 8.21 5.82
N ILE A 68 -5.71 9.30 5.09
CA ILE A 68 -6.05 10.61 5.68
C ILE A 68 -7.43 11.07 5.25
N SER A 69 -8.25 10.16 4.72
CA SER A 69 -9.56 10.47 4.17
C SER A 69 -9.53 11.67 3.24
N TRP A 70 -8.60 11.62 2.29
CA TRP A 70 -8.30 12.63 1.27
C TRP A 70 -8.09 14.05 1.81
N GLY A 71 -7.68 14.16 3.09
CA GLY A 71 -7.43 15.42 3.79
C GLY A 71 -8.65 15.97 4.52
N ASP A 72 -9.73 15.20 4.65
CA ASP A 72 -10.93 15.61 5.35
C ASP A 72 -10.65 15.96 6.81
N HIS A 73 -9.90 15.10 7.51
CA HIS A 73 -9.41 15.32 8.88
C HIS A 73 -8.61 16.61 9.06
N LEU A 74 -8.02 17.14 7.98
CA LEU A 74 -7.17 18.34 8.02
C LEU A 74 -7.93 19.62 7.69
N PHE A 75 -8.98 19.53 6.88
CA PHE A 75 -9.63 20.69 6.28
C PHE A 75 -11.15 20.77 6.48
N ASP A 76 -11.77 19.74 7.06
CA ASP A 76 -13.20 19.67 7.42
C ASP A 76 -14.13 20.14 6.28
N TYR A 77 -13.83 19.70 5.06
CA TYR A 77 -14.48 20.20 3.85
C TYR A 77 -15.62 19.30 3.38
N SER A 78 -15.77 18.11 3.96
CA SER A 78 -16.54 17.04 3.36
C SER A 78 -18.02 16.98 3.74
N HIS A 79 -18.46 17.75 4.73
CA HIS A 79 -19.80 17.63 5.34
C HIS A 79 -20.97 17.58 4.35
N ASP A 80 -20.87 18.27 3.22
CA ASP A 80 -21.91 18.31 2.16
C ASP A 80 -21.68 17.30 1.02
N LEU A 81 -20.61 16.50 1.06
CA LEU A 81 -20.28 15.55 0.01
C LEU A 81 -21.14 14.28 0.12
N GLY A 82 -21.69 13.85 -1.02
CA GLY A 82 -22.53 12.64 -1.07
C GLY A 82 -21.81 11.36 -0.62
N ILE A 83 -20.48 11.28 -0.77
CA ILE A 83 -19.70 10.12 -0.33
C ILE A 83 -19.74 9.94 1.20
N VAL A 84 -19.75 11.04 1.97
CA VAL A 84 -19.80 11.02 3.44
C VAL A 84 -21.10 10.41 3.95
N GLN A 85 -22.21 10.64 3.25
CA GLN A 85 -23.53 10.13 3.64
C GLN A 85 -23.62 8.60 3.52
N ILE A 86 -22.83 8.02 2.61
CA ILE A 86 -22.77 6.58 2.35
C ILE A 86 -21.51 5.93 2.92
N ASN A 87 -20.59 6.69 3.51
CA ASN A 87 -19.43 6.16 4.20
C ASN A 87 -19.85 5.66 5.61
N ALA A 88 -19.25 4.56 6.06
CA ALA A 88 -19.55 3.92 7.34
C ALA A 88 -19.06 4.75 8.54
N GLN A 89 -18.01 5.55 8.34
CA GLN A 89 -17.41 6.42 9.35
C GLN A 89 -17.68 7.91 9.11
N GLN A 90 -18.47 8.25 8.09
CA GLN A 90 -18.77 9.65 7.71
C GLN A 90 -17.53 10.42 7.22
N GLU A 91 -16.65 9.74 6.48
CA GLU A 91 -15.43 10.33 5.93
C GLU A 91 -15.42 10.27 4.39
N THR A 92 -14.37 10.81 3.75
CA THR A 92 -14.23 10.81 2.29
C THR A 92 -13.39 9.68 1.71
N ASN A 93 -12.74 8.86 2.54
CA ASN A 93 -12.05 7.67 2.05
C ASN A 93 -13.03 6.74 1.31
N ILE A 94 -12.51 6.03 0.32
CA ILE A 94 -13.28 5.08 -0.48
C ILE A 94 -13.37 3.75 0.26
N HIS A 95 -12.33 3.38 1.02
CA HIS A 95 -12.32 2.10 1.70
C HIS A 95 -13.44 1.98 2.77
N ASN A 96 -13.95 3.05 3.38
CA ASN A 96 -15.03 2.94 4.38
C ASN A 96 -16.41 3.15 3.77
N VAL A 97 -16.55 3.15 2.44
CA VAL A 97 -17.86 3.22 1.78
C VAL A 97 -18.73 2.02 2.18
N ASN A 98 -19.96 2.28 2.62
CA ASN A 98 -20.94 1.26 2.94
C ASN A 98 -21.67 0.83 1.65
N LEU A 99 -21.16 -0.24 1.03
CA LEU A 99 -21.76 -0.84 -0.17
C LEU A 99 -23.17 -1.40 0.10
N SER A 100 -23.46 -1.86 1.32
CA SER A 100 -24.79 -2.34 1.70
C SER A 100 -25.86 -1.25 1.55
N LYS A 101 -25.56 -0.01 1.92
CA LYS A 101 -26.45 1.15 1.69
C LYS A 101 -26.66 1.43 0.21
N ILE A 102 -25.60 1.34 -0.60
CA ILE A 102 -25.68 1.59 -2.05
C ILE A 102 -26.53 0.53 -2.76
N LEU A 103 -26.42 -0.72 -2.30
CA LEU A 103 -27.10 -1.88 -2.87
C LEU A 103 -28.48 -2.15 -2.23
N ASP A 104 -28.92 -1.31 -1.28
CA ASP A 104 -30.18 -1.46 -0.52
C ASP A 104 -30.30 -2.85 0.15
N LEU A 105 -29.20 -3.32 0.75
CA LEU A 105 -29.16 -4.62 1.41
C LEU A 105 -29.72 -4.54 2.84
N SER A 106 -30.63 -5.45 3.15
CA SER A 106 -31.12 -5.71 4.51
C SER A 106 -29.98 -6.16 5.44
N GLU A 107 -30.03 -5.75 6.71
CA GLU A 107 -29.14 -6.23 7.78
C GLU A 107 -29.21 -7.75 7.98
N GLU A 108 -30.32 -8.39 7.58
CA GLU A 108 -30.50 -9.84 7.62
C GLU A 108 -29.79 -10.57 6.46
N SER A 109 -29.26 -9.84 5.48
CA SER A 109 -28.55 -10.42 4.34
C SER A 109 -27.24 -11.06 4.81
N ALA A 110 -26.95 -12.26 4.30
CA ALA A 110 -25.68 -12.95 4.55
C ALA A 110 -24.45 -12.15 4.07
N PHE A 111 -24.64 -11.22 3.14
CA PHE A 111 -23.58 -10.37 2.60
C PHE A 111 -23.39 -9.06 3.38
N TYR A 112 -24.32 -8.69 4.27
CA TYR A 112 -24.28 -7.41 4.96
C TYR A 112 -22.95 -7.16 5.70
N PRO A 113 -22.40 -8.10 6.49
CA PRO A 113 -21.16 -7.87 7.25
C PRO A 113 -19.89 -7.72 6.39
N TYR A 114 -19.97 -8.02 5.09
CA TYR A 114 -18.84 -7.89 4.17
C TYR A 114 -18.94 -6.63 3.31
N LEU A 115 -20.11 -5.97 3.32
CA LEU A 115 -20.45 -4.87 2.43
C LEU A 115 -20.88 -3.61 3.21
N ASP A 116 -21.09 -3.70 4.52
CA ASP A 116 -21.35 -2.55 5.39
C ASP A 116 -20.13 -1.63 5.55
N ASN A 117 -18.93 -2.16 5.33
CA ASN A 117 -17.70 -1.41 5.13
C ASN A 117 -16.87 -2.05 3.99
N PHE A 118 -16.58 -1.29 2.93
CA PHE A 118 -15.83 -1.78 1.77
C PHE A 118 -14.38 -2.19 2.09
N GLY A 119 -13.82 -1.72 3.22
CA GLY A 119 -12.47 -1.97 3.68
C GLY A 119 -12.24 -3.45 3.96
N TYR A 120 -13.29 -4.17 4.38
CA TYR A 120 -13.26 -5.62 4.53
C TYR A 120 -12.90 -6.36 3.24
N ILE A 121 -13.12 -5.75 2.07
CA ILE A 121 -12.76 -6.29 0.76
C ILE A 121 -11.52 -5.60 0.21
N LEU A 122 -11.49 -4.26 0.26
CA LEU A 122 -10.47 -3.46 -0.40
C LEU A 122 -9.10 -3.64 0.26
N THR A 123 -9.03 -3.73 1.60
CA THR A 123 -7.77 -3.84 2.33
C THR A 123 -7.05 -5.18 2.05
N PRO A 124 -7.70 -6.36 2.16
CA PRO A 124 -7.07 -7.62 1.76
C PRO A 124 -6.68 -7.66 0.29
N LEU A 125 -7.51 -7.10 -0.60
CA LEU A 125 -7.21 -7.03 -2.03
C LEU A 125 -5.96 -6.17 -2.28
N PHE A 126 -5.85 -5.03 -1.61
CA PHE A 126 -4.69 -4.15 -1.69
C PHE A 126 -3.42 -4.88 -1.27
N TYR A 127 -3.44 -5.64 -0.17
CA TYR A 127 -2.28 -6.44 0.25
C TYR A 127 -1.91 -7.53 -0.76
N LEU A 128 -2.89 -8.20 -1.35
CA LEU A 128 -2.66 -9.19 -2.41
C LEU A 128 -2.00 -8.55 -3.63
N VAL A 129 -2.45 -7.35 -4.02
CA VAL A 129 -1.82 -6.57 -5.11
C VAL A 129 -0.37 -6.23 -4.77
N LEU A 130 -0.10 -5.77 -3.55
CA LEU A 130 1.28 -5.45 -3.12
C LEU A 130 2.17 -6.69 -3.07
N ALA A 131 1.69 -7.79 -2.51
CA ALA A 131 2.40 -9.07 -2.52
C ALA A 131 2.65 -9.55 -3.95
N PHE A 132 1.68 -9.37 -4.85
CA PHE A 132 1.84 -9.68 -6.26
C PHE A 132 2.93 -8.84 -6.91
N ILE A 133 2.91 -7.52 -6.71
CA ILE A 133 3.86 -6.59 -7.32
C ILE A 133 5.26 -6.74 -6.75
N TRP A 134 5.41 -6.92 -5.44
CA TRP A 134 6.72 -6.89 -4.77
C TRP A 134 7.35 -8.27 -4.56
N VAL A 135 6.58 -9.35 -4.69
CA VAL A 135 7.10 -10.72 -4.52
C VAL A 135 6.86 -11.56 -5.76
N PHE A 136 5.60 -11.77 -6.16
CA PHE A 136 5.30 -12.73 -7.22
C PHE A 136 5.80 -12.27 -8.60
N LEU A 137 5.60 -11.01 -8.97
CA LEU A 137 6.07 -10.46 -10.23
C LEU A 137 7.60 -10.50 -10.36
N PRO A 138 8.39 -10.09 -9.35
CA PRO A 138 9.84 -10.30 -9.36
C PRO A 138 10.25 -11.78 -9.50
N LEU A 139 9.58 -12.70 -8.81
CA LEU A 139 9.86 -14.14 -8.95
C LEU A 139 9.57 -14.66 -10.36
N ILE A 140 8.45 -14.23 -10.96
CA ILE A 140 8.11 -14.55 -12.35
C ILE A 140 9.19 -14.02 -13.29
N LYS A 141 9.63 -12.78 -13.09
CA LYS A 141 10.72 -12.16 -13.86
C LYS A 141 12.02 -12.95 -13.77
N LEU A 142 12.36 -13.45 -12.57
CA LEU A 142 13.61 -14.17 -12.31
C LEU A 142 13.60 -15.62 -12.81
N LYS A 143 12.45 -16.31 -12.80
CA LYS A 143 12.39 -17.77 -12.99
C LYS A 143 11.70 -18.24 -14.26
N THR A 144 11.02 -17.38 -15.00
CA THR A 144 10.17 -17.80 -16.13
C THR A 144 10.52 -17.07 -17.42
N SER A 145 10.20 -17.70 -18.55
CA SER A 145 10.32 -17.07 -19.88
C SER A 145 9.43 -15.85 -20.05
N LEU A 146 8.35 -15.72 -19.24
CA LEU A 146 7.50 -14.52 -19.20
C LEU A 146 8.30 -13.29 -18.76
N GLY A 147 9.37 -13.45 -17.99
CA GLY A 147 10.26 -12.34 -17.62
C GLY A 147 10.89 -11.60 -18.82
N ASN A 148 10.94 -12.24 -19.99
CA ASN A 148 11.43 -11.63 -21.23
C ASN A 148 10.40 -10.74 -21.94
N HIS A 149 9.12 -10.80 -21.56
CA HIS A 149 8.11 -9.90 -22.10
C HIS A 149 8.44 -8.46 -21.72
N ALA A 150 8.26 -7.52 -22.65
CA ALA A 150 8.70 -6.13 -22.50
C ALA A 150 8.22 -5.47 -21.20
N LEU A 151 6.97 -5.77 -20.81
CA LEU A 151 6.36 -5.26 -19.57
C LEU A 151 7.14 -5.67 -18.31
N PHE A 152 7.57 -6.93 -18.21
CA PHE A 152 8.23 -7.47 -17.01
C PHE A 152 9.75 -7.24 -17.05
N LYS A 153 10.34 -7.25 -18.24
CA LYS A 153 11.77 -6.98 -18.43
C LYS A 153 12.17 -5.62 -17.85
N ASP A 154 11.36 -4.60 -18.12
CA ASP A 154 11.61 -3.22 -17.71
C ASP A 154 11.06 -2.89 -16.33
N MET A 155 10.34 -3.81 -15.69
CA MET A 155 9.80 -3.60 -14.35
C MET A 155 10.93 -3.46 -13.32
N PRO A 156 10.99 -2.35 -12.56
CA PRO A 156 11.87 -2.26 -11.41
C PRO A 156 11.41 -3.28 -10.35
N VAL A 157 12.36 -4.05 -9.82
CA VAL A 157 12.06 -5.10 -8.83
C VAL A 157 12.86 -4.83 -7.56
N PRO A 158 12.28 -5.09 -6.38
CA PRO A 158 13.04 -5.11 -5.14
C PRO A 158 14.01 -6.30 -5.12
N SER A 159 14.99 -6.24 -4.23
CA SER A 159 15.98 -7.28 -4.00
C SER A 159 15.35 -8.55 -3.43
N ILE A 160 16.05 -9.67 -3.61
CA ILE A 160 15.65 -10.95 -3.00
C ILE A 160 15.60 -10.85 -1.47
N GLY A 161 16.52 -10.09 -0.87
CA GLY A 161 16.52 -9.83 0.57
C GLY A 161 15.23 -9.16 1.03
N PHE A 162 14.76 -8.13 0.31
CA PHE A 162 13.47 -7.51 0.60
C PHE A 162 12.30 -8.49 0.45
N MET A 163 12.27 -9.28 -0.63
CA MET A 163 11.18 -10.25 -0.85
C MET A 163 11.07 -11.26 0.30
N VAL A 164 12.21 -11.83 0.72
CA VAL A 164 12.25 -12.77 1.85
C VAL A 164 11.80 -12.08 3.14
N PHE A 165 12.29 -10.87 3.40
CA PHE A 165 11.87 -10.06 4.54
C PHE A 165 10.34 -9.84 4.54
N PHE A 166 9.77 -9.41 3.42
CA PHE A 166 8.34 -9.14 3.27
C PHE A 166 7.48 -10.40 3.51
N ILE A 167 7.87 -11.55 2.94
CA ILE A 167 7.16 -12.82 3.14
C ILE A 167 7.19 -13.24 4.62
N ILE A 168 8.38 -13.25 5.24
CA ILE A 168 8.53 -13.68 6.63
C ILE A 168 7.68 -12.82 7.55
N HIS A 169 7.71 -11.50 7.36
CA HIS A 169 6.91 -10.58 8.17
C HIS A 169 5.42 -10.76 7.90
N GLY A 170 5.00 -10.87 6.64
CA GLY A 170 3.59 -11.12 6.29
C GLY A 170 3.03 -12.39 6.93
N VAL A 171 3.78 -13.50 6.87
CA VAL A 171 3.39 -14.76 7.52
C VAL A 171 3.32 -14.61 9.04
N PHE A 172 4.31 -13.93 9.64
CA PHE A 172 4.33 -13.70 11.08
C PHE A 172 3.16 -12.82 11.54
N PHE A 173 2.81 -11.79 10.76
CA PHE A 173 1.66 -10.94 11.03
C PHE A 173 0.34 -11.70 10.93
N VAL A 174 0.11 -12.46 9.86
CA VAL A 174 -1.09 -13.29 9.74
C VAL A 174 -1.19 -14.28 10.89
N PHE A 175 -0.06 -14.87 11.30
CA PHE A 175 -0.04 -15.76 12.45
C PHE A 175 -0.41 -15.04 13.76
N ILE A 176 0.17 -13.86 14.03
CA ILE A 176 -0.16 -13.08 15.23
C ILE A 176 -1.63 -12.65 15.21
N ASP A 177 -2.10 -12.16 14.06
CA ASP A 177 -3.46 -11.65 13.89
C ASP A 177 -4.51 -12.73 14.14
N VAL A 178 -4.31 -13.91 13.56
CA VAL A 178 -5.24 -15.05 13.70
C VAL A 178 -5.10 -15.74 15.06
N ALA A 179 -3.88 -15.86 15.60
CA ALA A 179 -3.63 -16.71 16.77
C ALA A 179 -3.60 -15.98 18.11
N LEU A 180 -3.32 -14.67 18.14
CA LEU A 180 -3.04 -13.94 19.37
C LEU A 180 -3.94 -12.71 19.57
N PHE A 181 -3.87 -11.71 18.68
CA PHE A 181 -4.51 -10.40 18.85
C PHE A 181 -4.91 -9.80 17.50
N ASN A 182 -6.01 -9.05 17.42
CA ASN A 182 -6.31 -8.23 16.24
C ASN A 182 -5.24 -7.12 16.11
N VAL A 183 -4.32 -7.28 15.17
CA VAL A 183 -3.18 -6.38 14.92
C VAL A 183 -3.27 -5.73 13.54
N GLY A 184 -4.47 -5.70 12.94
CA GLY A 184 -4.73 -5.08 11.64
C GLY A 184 -4.03 -3.72 11.43
N PRO A 185 -4.19 -2.74 12.36
CA PRO A 185 -3.55 -1.42 12.21
C PRO A 185 -2.02 -1.48 12.18
N VAL A 186 -1.41 -2.42 12.91
CA VAL A 186 0.05 -2.62 12.90
C VAL A 186 0.50 -3.15 11.54
N PHE A 187 -0.31 -4.01 10.93
CA PHE A 187 -0.02 -4.55 9.61
C PHE A 187 -0.16 -3.48 8.52
N GLU A 188 -1.16 -2.61 8.60
CA GLU A 188 -1.32 -1.44 7.71
C GLU A 188 -0.10 -0.52 7.77
N MET A 189 0.33 -0.15 8.98
CA MET A 189 1.56 0.59 9.20
C MET A 189 2.78 -0.12 8.59
N PHE A 190 2.90 -1.43 8.79
CA PHE A 190 4.00 -2.22 8.22
C PHE A 190 3.99 -2.17 6.68
N ILE A 191 2.83 -2.23 6.06
CA ILE A 191 2.67 -2.15 4.61
C ILE A 191 3.12 -0.79 4.07
N GLY A 192 2.73 0.32 4.73
CA GLY A 192 3.24 1.66 4.39
C GLY A 192 4.77 1.76 4.50
N LEU A 193 5.35 1.20 5.57
CA LEU A 193 6.81 1.10 5.74
C LEU A 193 7.48 0.24 4.67
N ALA A 194 6.87 -0.89 4.31
CA ALA A 194 7.37 -1.76 3.25
C ALA A 194 7.47 -1.00 1.92
N ALA A 195 6.51 -0.12 1.60
CA ALA A 195 6.57 0.72 0.40
C ALA A 195 7.81 1.64 0.39
N VAL A 196 8.13 2.27 1.53
CA VAL A 196 9.34 3.09 1.69
C VAL A 196 10.59 2.24 1.49
N ILE A 197 10.65 1.07 2.12
CA ILE A 197 11.79 0.16 2.02
C ILE A 197 11.98 -0.33 0.58
N VAL A 198 10.91 -0.67 -0.15
CA VAL A 198 10.98 -1.03 -1.57
C VAL A 198 11.59 0.10 -2.39
N ALA A 199 11.13 1.33 -2.19
CA ALA A 199 11.65 2.47 -2.92
C ALA A 199 13.16 2.69 -2.63
N LEU A 200 13.55 2.60 -1.36
CA LEU A 200 14.96 2.71 -0.94
C LEU A 200 15.83 1.58 -1.49
N ASP A 201 15.33 0.35 -1.48
CA ASP A 201 16.02 -0.82 -2.04
C ASP A 201 16.21 -0.66 -3.56
N MET A 202 15.19 -0.17 -4.27
CA MET A 202 15.30 0.18 -5.69
C MET A 202 16.31 1.30 -5.94
N ILE A 203 16.39 2.33 -5.10
CA ILE A 203 17.42 3.39 -5.19
C ILE A 203 18.82 2.79 -5.02
N LYS A 204 19.01 1.94 -4.02
CA LYS A 204 20.28 1.26 -3.75
C LYS A 204 20.72 0.41 -4.96
N ASN A 205 19.78 -0.34 -5.53
CA ASN A 205 20.04 -1.20 -6.68
C ASN A 205 20.22 -0.41 -7.99
N ALA A 206 19.57 0.74 -8.15
CA ALA A 206 19.72 1.61 -9.33
C ALA A 206 21.08 2.33 -9.41
N ASN A 207 21.82 2.37 -8.30
CA ASN A 207 23.20 2.87 -8.23
C ASN A 207 24.24 1.78 -8.53
N TYR A 208 23.82 0.51 -8.65
CA TYR A 208 24.68 -0.58 -9.11
C TYR A 208 24.59 -0.72 -10.65
N LYS A 209 25.63 -0.24 -11.33
CA LYS A 209 26.04 -0.56 -12.72
C LYS A 209 25.14 -0.09 -13.87
N ASP A 210 25.63 0.88 -14.65
CA ASP A 210 25.67 0.93 -16.12
C ASP A 210 24.59 0.16 -16.93
N GLY A 211 23.32 0.22 -16.54
CA GLY A 211 22.19 -0.27 -17.33
C GLY A 211 22.14 -1.77 -17.60
N VAL A 212 22.95 -2.60 -16.93
CA VAL A 212 22.95 -4.06 -17.10
C VAL A 212 22.86 -4.72 -15.72
N LEU A 213 21.76 -5.45 -15.51
CA LEU A 213 21.66 -6.49 -14.48
C LEU A 213 22.75 -7.53 -14.78
N THR A 214 23.94 -7.34 -14.23
CA THR A 214 24.86 -8.45 -14.04
C THR A 214 24.28 -9.28 -12.91
N GLN A 215 23.56 -10.35 -13.28
CA GLN A 215 23.35 -11.47 -12.37
C GLN A 215 24.74 -12.05 -12.13
N GLU A 216 25.37 -11.68 -11.01
CA GLU A 216 26.44 -12.50 -10.46
C GLU A 216 25.76 -13.80 -10.02
N ALA A 217 26.11 -14.88 -10.72
CA ALA A 217 25.70 -16.25 -10.45
C ALA A 217 26.25 -16.75 -9.12
#